data_AF-A0A3P6PRI7-F1
#
_entry.id   AF-A0A3P6PRI7-F1
#
_cell.length_a   1.000
_cell.length_b   1.000
_cell.length_c   1.000
_cell.angle_alpha   90.00
_cell.angle_beta   90.00
_cell.angle_gamma   90.00
#
_symmetry.space_group_name_H-M   'P 1'
#
loop_
_entity.id
_entity.type
_entity.pdbx_description
1 polymer ?
#
loop_
_entity_poly.entity_id
_entity_poly.type
_entity_poly.pdbx_seq_one_letter_code
_entity_poly.pdbx_strand_id
1 'polypeptide(L)'
;MLVNTECPKKKDSCNEEACFKWPYVNLTVEAESVSGTLFLLNSDTLGATLQWIADSDLRLDTNSLPIHLADLVSVDRRRLRVGQRCAIVLLVLKNGSLYGPFEFVKGGSTDFIDRLSTFVNLQE
;
A
#
# COMPACT_ATOMS: atom_id res chain seq x y z
N MET A 1 -28.80 -19.92 -45.50
CA MET A 1 -27.49 -19.64 -44.90
C MET A 1 -27.50 -18.18 -44.45
N LEU A 2 -27.82 -17.92 -43.19
CA LEU A 2 -27.58 -16.63 -42.54
C LEU A 2 -27.18 -16.96 -41.10
N VAL A 3 -25.90 -16.77 -40.81
CA VAL A 3 -25.30 -16.99 -39.50
C VAL A 3 -25.56 -15.72 -38.71
N ASN A 4 -26.41 -15.80 -37.67
CA ASN A 4 -26.52 -14.73 -36.68
C ASN A 4 -25.28 -14.80 -35.78
N THR A 5 -24.24 -14.04 -36.12
CA THR A 5 -23.16 -13.73 -35.19
C THR A 5 -23.62 -12.56 -34.33
N GLU A 6 -24.20 -12.86 -33.16
CA GLU A 6 -24.32 -11.89 -32.08
C GLU A 6 -22.91 -11.49 -31.63
N CYS A 7 -22.60 -10.19 -31.69
CA CYS A 7 -21.39 -9.64 -31.11
C CYS A 7 -21.40 -9.88 -29.59
N PRO A 8 -20.33 -10.44 -28.98
CA PRO A 8 -20.25 -10.48 -27.54
C PRO A 8 -20.15 -9.05 -27.02
N LYS A 9 -21.10 -8.68 -26.14
CA LYS A 9 -21.08 -7.44 -25.37
C LYS A 9 -19.72 -7.32 -24.70
N LYS A 10 -18.88 -6.38 -25.17
CA LYS A 10 -17.71 -5.94 -24.42
C LYS A 10 -18.23 -5.45 -23.07
N LYS A 11 -17.89 -6.20 -22.04
CA LYS A 11 -18.00 -5.76 -20.65
C LYS A 11 -16.88 -4.73 -20.51
N ASP A 12 -17.19 -3.48 -20.83
CA ASP A 12 -16.33 -2.34 -20.51
C ASP A 12 -16.30 -2.23 -18.98
N SER A 13 -15.43 -3.03 -18.37
CA SER A 13 -14.94 -2.81 -17.01
C SER A 13 -14.03 -1.61 -17.11
N CYS A 14 -14.61 -0.41 -17.08
CA CYS A 14 -13.86 0.80 -16.79
C CYS A 14 -13.36 0.63 -15.35
N ASN A 15 -12.17 0.05 -15.20
CA ASN A 15 -11.48 -0.05 -13.92
C ASN A 15 -11.12 1.38 -13.53
N GLU A 16 -11.91 1.99 -12.66
CA GLU A 16 -11.50 3.19 -11.95
C GLU A 16 -10.14 2.90 -11.30
N GLU A 17 -9.13 3.73 -11.58
CA GLU A 17 -7.84 3.68 -10.88
C GLU A 17 -8.12 3.84 -9.38
N ALA A 18 -8.01 2.74 -8.64
CA ALA A 18 -8.25 2.77 -7.21
C ALA A 18 -7.05 3.44 -6.54
N CYS A 19 -7.30 4.58 -5.90
CA CYS A 19 -6.33 5.32 -5.09
C CYS A 19 -6.81 5.34 -3.65
N PHE A 20 -6.18 4.53 -2.80
CA PHE A 20 -6.38 4.60 -1.35
C PHE A 20 -5.27 5.43 -0.73
N LYS A 21 -5.61 6.20 0.30
CA LYS A 21 -4.66 7.06 1.01
C LYS A 21 -4.81 6.96 2.52
N TRP A 22 -3.68 6.89 3.21
CA TRP A 22 -3.59 6.95 4.66
C TRP A 22 -2.70 8.12 5.06
N PRO A 23 -3.28 9.28 5.40
CA PRO A 23 -2.52 10.43 5.86
C PRO A 23 -2.05 10.25 7.31
N TYR A 24 -1.10 11.09 7.73
CA TYR A 24 -0.51 11.03 9.08
C TYR A 24 0.14 9.68 9.36
N VAL A 25 0.91 9.19 8.39
CA VAL A 25 1.73 8.00 8.53
C VAL A 25 3.17 8.45 8.58
N ASN A 26 3.84 8.19 9.71
CA ASN A 26 5.25 8.53 9.82
C ASN A 26 6.10 7.41 9.22
N LEU A 27 7.12 7.79 8.46
CA LEU A 27 8.21 6.90 8.08
C LEU A 27 9.40 7.22 8.98
N THR A 28 9.89 6.22 9.72
CA THR A 28 11.08 6.36 10.57
C THR A 28 12.27 5.77 9.86
N VAL A 29 13.30 6.57 9.61
CA VAL A 29 14.56 6.14 9.02
C VAL A 29 15.68 6.57 9.95
N GLU A 30 16.50 5.61 10.38
CA GLU A 30 17.54 5.83 11.39
C GLU A 30 17.00 6.45 12.69
N ALA A 31 17.22 7.75 12.91
CA ALA A 31 16.77 8.50 14.08
C ALA A 31 15.74 9.61 13.75
N GLU A 32 15.34 9.73 12.48
CA GLU A 32 14.41 10.75 12.02
C GLU A 32 13.05 10.14 11.70
N SER A 33 11.99 10.79 12.18
CA SER A 33 10.61 10.42 11.89
C SER A 33 9.95 11.55 11.10
N VAL A 34 9.52 11.24 9.89
CA VAL A 34 8.93 12.22 8.97
C VAL A 34 7.47 11.85 8.75
N SER A 35 6.56 12.82 8.89
CA SER A 35 5.14 12.65 8.58
C SER A 35 4.92 12.65 7.07
N GLY A 36 4.01 11.80 6.62
CA GLY A 36 3.60 11.73 5.24
C GLY A 36 2.28 11.03 5.05
N THR A 37 2.03 10.69 3.80
CA THR A 37 0.84 9.96 3.35
C THR A 37 1.27 8.69 2.61
N LEU A 38 0.70 7.55 3.00
CA LEU A 38 0.78 6.31 2.23
C LEU A 38 -0.29 6.31 1.15
N PHE A 39 0.08 5.89 -0.05
CA PHE A 39 -0.79 5.73 -1.20
C PHE A 39 -0.71 4.30 -1.71
N LEU A 40 -1.87 3.68 -1.89
CA LEU A 40 -2.01 2.44 -2.64
C LEU A 40 -2.71 2.77 -3.96
N LEU A 41 -1.99 2.62 -5.04
CA LEU A 41 -2.42 2.96 -6.39
C LEU A 41 -2.56 1.67 -7.19
N ASN A 42 -3.71 1.46 -7.82
CA ASN A 42 -3.90 0.36 -8.76
C ASN A 42 -4.14 0.92 -10.16
N SER A 43 -3.17 0.71 -11.05
CA SER A 43 -3.30 1.07 -12.46
C SER A 43 -3.25 -0.16 -13.36
N ASP A 44 -3.93 -0.11 -14.50
CA ASP A 44 -3.96 -1.22 -15.47
C ASP A 44 -2.57 -1.51 -16.08
N THR A 45 -1.64 -0.53 -16.04
CA THR A 45 -0.32 -0.63 -16.67
C THR A 45 0.79 -1.06 -15.72
N LEU A 46 0.76 -0.61 -14.46
CA LEU A 46 1.80 -0.88 -13.46
C LEU A 46 1.35 -1.87 -12.39
N GLY A 47 0.06 -2.22 -12.38
CA GLY A 47 -0.57 -2.99 -11.32
C GLY A 47 -0.67 -2.20 -10.01
N ALA A 48 -0.89 -2.93 -8.92
CA ALA A 48 -0.98 -2.34 -7.60
C ALA A 48 0.41 -1.96 -7.06
N THR A 49 0.58 -0.70 -6.67
CA THR A 49 1.82 -0.13 -6.15
C THR A 49 1.57 0.61 -4.85
N LEU A 50 2.53 0.53 -3.94
CA LEU A 50 2.51 1.25 -2.66
C LEU A 50 3.61 2.31 -2.67
N GLN A 51 3.26 3.53 -2.29
CA GLN A 51 4.19 4.64 -2.22
C GLN A 51 3.93 5.48 -0.96
N TRP A 52 5.00 5.86 -0.27
CA TRP A 52 4.94 6.87 0.79
C TRP A 52 5.48 8.21 0.27
N ILE A 53 4.78 9.30 0.59
CA ILE A 53 5.18 10.66 0.22
C ILE A 53 5.20 11.51 1.48
N ALA A 54 6.33 12.18 1.74
CA ALA A 54 6.47 13.11 2.87
C ALA A 54 5.52 14.30 2.72
N ASP A 55 4.99 14.80 3.84
CA ASP A 55 4.20 16.02 3.87
C ASP A 55 5.08 17.28 3.68
N SER A 56 6.39 17.14 3.91
CA SER A 56 7.41 18.18 3.71
C SER A 56 8.35 17.82 2.55
N ASP A 57 9.16 18.78 2.11
CA ASP A 57 10.18 18.57 1.07
C ASP A 57 11.38 17.73 1.55
N LEU A 58 11.33 17.20 2.78
CA LEU A 58 12.36 16.30 3.30
C LEU A 58 12.33 14.98 2.53
N ARG A 59 13.35 14.75 1.71
CA ARG A 59 13.54 13.49 1.00
C ARG A 59 14.27 12.49 1.88
N LEU A 60 13.59 11.39 2.19
CA LEU A 60 14.23 10.19 2.72
C LEU A 60 14.67 9.32 1.54
N ASP A 61 15.98 9.25 1.31
CA ASP A 61 16.59 8.79 0.05
C ASP A 61 16.33 7.32 -0.33
N THR A 62 15.90 6.45 0.59
CA THR A 62 15.85 4.99 0.35
C THR A 62 14.52 4.32 0.66
N ASN A 63 13.81 4.75 1.70
CA ASN A 63 12.60 4.05 2.17
C ASN A 63 11.27 4.64 1.65
N SER A 64 11.33 5.59 0.71
CA SER A 64 10.16 6.26 0.12
C SER A 64 9.87 5.84 -1.32
N LEU A 65 10.75 5.03 -1.94
CA LEU A 65 10.55 4.59 -3.31
C LEU A 65 9.28 3.73 -3.43
N PRO A 66 8.50 3.87 -4.53
CA PRO A 66 7.37 3.02 -4.77
C PRO A 66 7.78 1.54 -4.86
N ILE A 67 6.95 0.66 -4.32
CA ILE A 67 7.09 -0.79 -4.47
C ILE A 67 5.89 -1.36 -5.21
N HIS A 68 6.08 -2.44 -5.97
CA HIS A 68 4.96 -3.21 -6.50
C HIS A 68 4.43 -4.14 -5.40
N LEU A 69 3.10 -4.20 -5.24
CA LEU A 69 2.52 -5.13 -4.27
C LEU A 69 2.82 -6.58 -4.61
N ALA A 70 3.05 -6.91 -5.88
CA ALA A 70 3.49 -8.24 -6.29
C ALA A 70 4.78 -8.70 -5.59
N ASP A 71 5.59 -7.79 -5.05
CA ASP A 71 6.81 -8.11 -4.31
C ASP A 71 6.58 -8.25 -2.80
N LEU A 72 5.39 -7.93 -2.30
CA LEU A 72 5.04 -8.05 -0.88
C LEU A 72 4.76 -9.52 -0.51
N VAL A 73 5.35 -9.97 0.59
CA VAL A 73 5.21 -11.35 1.10
C VAL A 73 4.43 -11.39 2.40
N SER A 74 4.81 -10.56 3.35
CA SER A 74 4.21 -10.55 4.68
C SER A 74 4.21 -9.15 5.28
N VAL A 75 3.40 -9.00 6.33
CA VAL A 75 3.24 -7.76 7.07
C VAL A 75 3.45 -8.04 8.55
N ASP A 76 4.41 -7.36 9.17
CA ASP A 76 4.54 -7.35 10.63
C ASP A 76 3.84 -6.10 11.19
N ARG A 77 2.78 -6.31 11.97
CA ARG A 77 2.06 -5.24 12.66
C ARG A 77 2.31 -5.31 14.17
N ARG A 78 2.89 -4.24 14.73
CA ARG A 78 3.12 -4.07 16.16
C ARG A 78 2.25 -2.96 16.73
N ARG A 79 1.42 -3.27 17.72
CA ARG A 79 0.63 -2.27 18.44
C ARG A 79 1.49 -1.65 19.53
N LEU A 80 1.57 -0.32 19.58
CA LEU A 80 2.47 0.38 20.50
C LEU A 80 1.96 0.42 21.95
N ARG A 81 0.63 0.51 22.16
CA ARG A 81 0.01 0.48 23.49
C ARG A 81 -1.38 -0.16 23.45
N VAL A 82 -1.74 -0.88 24.51
CA VAL A 82 -3.07 -1.44 24.69
C VAL A 82 -4.10 -0.30 24.74
N GLY A 83 -5.14 -0.36 23.91
CA GLY A 83 -6.20 0.64 23.83
C GLY A 83 -5.91 1.85 22.92
N GLN A 84 -4.69 1.99 22.38
CA GLN A 84 -4.38 3.00 21.39
C GLN A 84 -4.52 2.45 19.97
N ARG A 85 -4.95 3.31 19.03
CA ARG A 85 -5.04 2.98 17.60
C ARG A 85 -3.69 3.04 16.88
N CYS A 86 -2.63 3.47 17.58
CA CYS A 86 -1.30 3.59 17.00
C CYS A 86 -0.66 2.22 16.79
N ALA A 87 -0.16 1.99 15.58
CA ALA A 87 0.53 0.77 15.22
C ALA A 87 1.69 1.08 14.29
N ILE A 88 2.76 0.29 14.43
CA ILE A 88 3.84 0.23 13.46
C ILE A 88 3.54 -0.94 12.52
N VAL A 89 3.66 -0.68 11.22
CA VAL A 89 3.56 -1.67 10.17
C VAL A 89 4.88 -1.72 9.41
N LEU A 90 5.43 -2.93 9.29
CA LEU A 90 6.64 -3.21 8.55
C LEU A 90 6.32 -4.22 7.45
N LEU A 91 6.72 -3.93 6.22
CA LEU A 91 6.43 -4.75 5.05
C LEU A 91 7.67 -5.53 4.65
N VAL A 92 7.53 -6.84 4.42
CA VAL A 92 8.63 -7.71 4.00
C VAL A 92 8.46 -8.07 2.53
N LEU A 93 9.48 -7.76 1.73
CA LEU A 93 9.47 -8.01 0.29
C LEU A 93 10.13 -9.36 -0.05
N LYS A 94 9.85 -9.89 -1.25
CA LYS A 94 10.39 -11.16 -1.77
C LYS A 94 11.91 -11.23 -1.77
N ASN A 95 12.57 -10.09 -1.96
CA ASN A 95 14.03 -9.97 -1.93
C ASN A 95 14.60 -9.94 -0.50
N GLY A 96 13.77 -10.07 0.54
CA GLY A 96 14.15 -9.99 1.94
C GLY A 96 14.33 -8.56 2.48
N SER A 97 14.21 -7.55 1.63
CA SER A 97 14.26 -6.15 2.04
C SER A 97 12.99 -5.75 2.79
N LEU A 98 13.13 -4.72 3.62
CA LEU A 98 12.05 -4.17 4.42
C LEU A 98 11.59 -2.83 3.82
N TYR A 99 10.29 -2.60 3.80
CA TYR A 99 9.69 -1.32 3.43
C TYR A 99 8.91 -0.75 4.61
N GLY A 100 9.22 0.49 4.98
CA GLY A 100 8.85 1.09 6.28
C GLY A 100 10.05 1.20 7.23
N PRO A 101 9.83 1.26 8.55
CA PRO A 101 8.57 1.10 9.28
C PRO A 101 7.61 2.30 9.15
N PHE A 102 6.32 1.99 9.02
CA PHE A 102 5.23 2.97 8.95
C PHE A 102 4.47 3.05 10.27
N GLU A 103 4.48 4.22 10.91
CA GLU A 103 3.72 4.47 12.13
C GLU A 103 2.38 5.16 11.80
N PHE A 104 1.28 4.45 12.06
CA PHE A 104 -0.09 4.95 11.89
C PHE A 104 -0.55 5.70 13.14
N VAL A 105 -0.14 6.95 13.30
CA VAL A 105 -0.37 7.73 14.55
C VAL A 105 -1.85 7.99 14.86
N LYS A 106 -2.72 8.03 13.83
CA LYS A 106 -4.16 8.26 13.98
C LYS A 106 -5.01 7.00 13.78
N GLY A 107 -4.38 5.83 13.71
CA GLY A 107 -5.03 4.57 13.31
C GLY A 107 -5.10 4.41 11.79
N GLY A 108 -5.88 3.42 11.33
CA GLY A 108 -6.00 3.07 9.91
C GLY A 108 -5.13 1.90 9.48
N SER A 109 -4.22 1.40 10.33
CA SER A 109 -3.37 0.24 10.01
C SER A 109 -4.15 -1.04 9.71
N THR A 110 -5.31 -1.26 10.33
CA THR A 110 -6.17 -2.42 9.99
C THR A 110 -6.75 -2.28 8.59
N ASP A 111 -7.39 -1.15 8.28
CA ASP A 111 -7.94 -0.89 6.93
C ASP A 111 -6.84 -0.96 5.86
N PHE A 112 -5.66 -0.43 6.17
CA PHE A 112 -4.48 -0.56 5.32
C PHE A 112 -4.14 -2.01 4.98
N ILE A 113 -4.00 -2.88 5.99
CA ILE A 113 -3.64 -4.30 5.80
C ILE A 113 -4.77 -5.06 5.09
N ASP A 114 -6.02 -4.79 5.45
CA ASP A 114 -7.18 -5.40 4.79
C ASP A 114 -7.18 -5.05 3.30
N ARG A 115 -6.86 -3.79 2.94
CA ARG A 115 -6.72 -3.36 1.54
C ARG A 115 -5.56 -4.04 0.84
N LEU A 116 -4.38 -4.12 1.44
CA LEU A 116 -3.25 -4.86 0.86
C LEU A 116 -3.63 -6.31 0.56
N SER A 117 -4.38 -6.96 1.46
CA SER A 117 -4.83 -8.35 1.31
C SER A 117 -5.79 -8.56 0.13
N THR A 118 -6.42 -7.51 -0.38
CA THR A 118 -7.24 -7.60 -1.61
C THR A 118 -6.42 -7.70 -2.89
N PHE A 119 -5.15 -7.30 -2.85
CA PHE A 119 -4.24 -7.33 -4.00
C PHE A 119 -3.24 -8.47 -3.93
N VAL A 120 -2.88 -8.92 -2.73
CA VAL A 120 -1.90 -10.00 -2.50
C VAL A 120 -2.29 -10.90 -1.34
N ASN A 121 -1.94 -12.19 -1.45
CA ASN A 121 -2.09 -13.15 -0.35
C ASN A 121 -1.00 -12.90 0.69
N LEU A 122 -1.33 -12.17 1.74
CA LEU A 122 -0.40 -11.86 2.83
C LEU A 122 -0.35 -12.99 3.86
N GLN A 123 0.86 -13.25 4.36
CA GLN A 123 1.07 -13.98 5.60
C GLN A 123 1.20 -12.94 6.72
N GLU A 124 0.34 -13.04 7.75
CA GLU A 124 0.47 -12.30 9.02
C GLU A 124 1.26 -13.11 10.04
#